data_AF-A0A2V6MBZ8-F1
#
_entry.id   AF-A0A2V6MBZ8-F1
#
_cell.length_a   1.000
_cell.length_b   1.000
_cell.length_c   1.000
_cell.angle_alpha   90.00
_cell.angle_beta   90.00
_cell.angle_gamma   90.00
#
_symmetry.space_group_name_H-M   'P 1'
#
loop_
_entity.id
_entity.type
_entity.pdbx_description
1 polymer ?
#
loop_
_entity_poly.entity_id
_entity_poly.type
_entity_poly.pdbx_seq_one_letter_code
_entity_poly.pdbx_strand_id
1 'polypeptide(L)'
;MGGNVATRPDSRDAPHLFGLGLKEMLADEITGDLRSIRQQAITMAEQSGHSVTLPLRSKGIDYGAITATPSGTVDTSGVQGVNPDLRVRPFFAEGRGISVREFVVGALHKEMGLEVNDPDLANAHAGQRVVTPSGMVLDGSQDSIDAPPAPDPISGQYEIDPAIVDHLEFYLLNYFKPGLGQQNATTQLGRQRFNSIGCNSC
;
A
#
# COMPACT_ATOMS: atom_id res chain seq x y z
N MET A 1 -17.73 -18.43 11.21
CA MET A 1 -17.16 -19.40 12.17
C MET A 1 -15.65 -19.45 11.90
N GLY A 2 -14.90 -18.53 12.48
CA GLY A 2 -13.42 -18.53 12.46
C GLY A 2 -12.94 -19.08 13.81
N GLY A 3 -11.93 -19.96 13.77
CA GLY A 3 -11.50 -20.73 14.94
C GLY A 3 -11.03 -19.85 16.09
N ASN A 4 -11.62 -20.05 17.27
CA ASN A 4 -11.05 -19.62 18.54
C ASN A 4 -9.80 -20.48 18.80
N VAL A 5 -8.61 -19.86 18.82
CA VAL A 5 -7.42 -20.45 19.41
C VAL A 5 -7.30 -19.94 20.85
N ALA A 6 -7.01 -20.86 21.76
CA ALA A 6 -7.22 -20.71 23.19
C ALA A 6 -6.41 -19.58 23.85
N THR A 7 -7.14 -18.81 24.66
CA THR A 7 -6.79 -17.76 25.63
C THR A 7 -5.41 -17.84 26.32
N ARG A 8 -4.58 -16.80 26.09
CA ARG A 8 -3.74 -16.15 27.11
C ARG A 8 -3.89 -14.63 26.98
N PRO A 9 -3.91 -13.85 28.07
CA PRO A 9 -4.14 -12.41 28.01
C PRO A 9 -2.83 -11.68 27.68
N ASP A 10 -2.31 -11.90 26.47
CA ASP A 10 -1.34 -11.07 25.72
C ASP A 10 -0.87 -11.89 24.49
N SER A 11 -1.80 -12.25 23.59
CA SER A 11 -1.47 -12.90 22.32
C SER A 11 -1.73 -11.93 21.20
N ARG A 12 -0.66 -11.45 20.54
CA ARG A 12 -0.74 -10.84 19.22
C ARG A 12 -1.06 -11.94 18.21
N ASP A 13 -2.30 -12.43 18.24
CA ASP A 13 -2.74 -13.48 17.31
C ASP A 13 -2.51 -13.00 15.88
N ALA A 14 -1.79 -13.80 15.09
CA ALA A 14 -1.58 -13.50 13.69
C ALA A 14 -2.95 -13.46 13.00
N PRO A 15 -3.34 -12.31 12.41
CA PRO A 15 -4.61 -12.23 11.69
C PRO A 15 -4.59 -13.22 10.53
N HIS A 16 -5.76 -13.72 10.14
CA HIS A 16 -5.84 -14.64 9.03
C HIS A 16 -5.30 -13.99 7.73
N LEU A 17 -4.68 -14.80 6.87
CA LEU A 17 -4.20 -14.33 5.56
C LEU A 17 -5.33 -13.99 4.58
N PHE A 18 -6.56 -14.36 4.93
CA PHE A 18 -7.71 -14.15 4.08
C PHE A 18 -8.01 -12.65 3.89
N GLY A 19 -8.05 -12.20 2.63
CA GLY A 19 -8.41 -10.82 2.27
C GLY A 19 -7.31 -9.77 2.51
N LEU A 20 -6.07 -10.17 2.82
CA LEU A 20 -4.95 -9.23 2.99
C LEU A 20 -4.72 -8.38 1.74
N GLY A 21 -4.82 -8.98 0.56
CA GLY A 21 -4.74 -8.22 -0.69
C GLY A 21 -5.77 -7.12 -0.85
N LEU A 22 -7.01 -7.35 -0.40
CA LEU A 22 -8.07 -6.34 -0.42
C LEU A 22 -7.76 -5.18 0.53
N LYS A 23 -7.15 -5.48 1.69
CA LYS A 23 -6.70 -4.44 2.62
C LYS A 23 -5.57 -3.60 2.03
N GLU A 24 -4.60 -4.22 1.37
CA GLU A 24 -3.53 -3.51 0.68
C GLU A 24 -4.08 -2.58 -0.41
N MET A 25 -4.88 -3.11 -1.33
CA MET A 25 -5.43 -2.30 -2.43
C MET A 25 -6.30 -1.15 -1.92
N LEU A 26 -7.10 -1.37 -0.88
CA LEU A 26 -7.91 -0.30 -0.28
C LEU A 26 -7.04 0.76 0.39
N ALA A 27 -5.98 0.35 1.08
CA ALA A 27 -5.02 1.28 1.67
C ALA A 27 -4.28 2.11 0.61
N ASP A 28 -3.92 1.49 -0.52
CA ASP A 28 -3.28 2.18 -1.64
C ASP A 28 -4.24 3.16 -2.34
N GLU A 29 -5.50 2.76 -2.54
CA GLU A 29 -6.55 3.64 -3.07
C GLU A 29 -6.79 4.86 -2.17
N ILE A 30 -6.96 4.64 -0.86
CA ILE A 30 -7.11 5.74 0.10
C ILE A 30 -5.87 6.64 0.10
N THR A 31 -4.66 6.07 0.07
CA THR A 31 -3.42 6.85 -0.01
C THR A 31 -3.40 7.75 -1.25
N GLY A 32 -3.81 7.21 -2.40
CA GLY A 32 -3.95 7.96 -3.65
C GLY A 32 -4.91 9.15 -3.52
N ASP A 33 -6.09 8.92 -2.93
CA ASP A 33 -7.07 9.98 -2.67
C ASP A 33 -6.52 11.08 -1.76
N LEU A 34 -5.90 10.71 -0.64
CA LEU A 34 -5.34 11.68 0.32
C LEU A 34 -4.22 12.52 -0.31
N ARG A 35 -3.33 11.89 -1.08
CA ARG A 35 -2.25 12.61 -1.81
C ARG A 35 -2.80 13.49 -2.92
N SER A 36 -3.90 13.09 -3.58
CA SER A 36 -4.62 13.92 -4.55
C SER A 36 -5.22 15.18 -3.88
N ILE A 37 -5.84 15.04 -2.71
CA ILE A 37 -6.37 16.18 -1.94
C ILE A 37 -5.24 17.13 -1.55
N ARG A 38 -4.09 16.62 -1.10
CA ARG A 38 -2.90 17.44 -0.83
C ARG A 38 -2.48 18.25 -2.06
N GLN A 39 -2.40 17.61 -3.22
CA GLN A 39 -2.01 18.30 -4.45
C GLN A 39 -3.03 19.35 -4.87
N GLN A 40 -4.33 19.07 -4.70
CA GLN A 40 -5.40 20.04 -4.94
C GLN A 40 -5.28 21.26 -4.02
N ALA A 41 -5.04 21.05 -2.72
CA ALA A 41 -4.84 22.15 -1.77
C ALA A 41 -3.67 23.05 -2.18
N ILE A 42 -2.53 22.45 -2.56
CA ILE A 42 -1.35 23.17 -3.05
C ILE A 42 -1.71 24.02 -4.27
N THR A 43 -2.30 23.42 -5.31
CA THR A 43 -2.65 24.13 -6.54
C THR A 43 -3.65 25.25 -6.29
N MET A 44 -4.64 25.06 -5.41
CA MET A 44 -5.60 26.10 -5.04
C MET A 44 -4.93 27.25 -4.26
N ALA A 45 -4.00 26.94 -3.35
CA ALA A 45 -3.28 27.96 -2.59
C ALA A 45 -2.37 28.80 -3.47
N GLU A 46 -1.64 28.16 -4.40
CA GLU A 46 -0.80 28.83 -5.39
C GLU A 46 -1.63 29.75 -6.30
N GLN A 47 -2.77 29.27 -6.80
CA GLN A 47 -3.64 30.05 -7.70
C GLN A 47 -4.35 31.21 -7.00
N SER A 48 -4.81 31.00 -5.77
CA SER A 48 -5.55 32.02 -5.02
C SER A 48 -4.64 33.03 -4.33
N GLY A 49 -3.36 32.72 -4.13
CA GLY A 49 -2.43 33.54 -3.34
C GLY A 49 -2.74 33.53 -1.83
N HIS A 50 -3.62 32.66 -1.36
CA HIS A 50 -4.01 32.51 0.05
C HIS A 50 -3.84 31.07 0.51
N SER A 51 -3.66 30.84 1.81
CA SER A 51 -3.63 29.47 2.35
C SER A 51 -5.00 28.80 2.16
N VAL A 52 -4.99 27.53 1.77
CA VAL A 52 -6.18 26.72 1.51
C VAL A 52 -6.17 25.49 2.41
N THR A 53 -7.26 25.30 3.16
CA THR A 53 -7.49 24.11 3.98
C THR A 53 -8.52 23.20 3.31
N LEU A 54 -8.18 21.93 3.11
CA LEU A 54 -9.10 20.92 2.58
C LEU A 54 -9.29 19.78 3.59
N PRO A 55 -10.51 19.22 3.71
CA PRO A 55 -10.74 18.02 4.49
C PRO A 55 -10.12 16.81 3.79
N LEU A 56 -9.49 15.94 4.57
CA LEU A 56 -8.93 14.67 4.11
C LEU A 56 -9.96 13.57 4.30
N ARG A 57 -10.67 13.20 3.24
CA ARG A 57 -11.70 12.15 3.28
C ARG A 57 -11.55 11.20 2.11
N SER A 58 -11.66 9.92 2.40
CA SER A 58 -11.69 8.86 1.39
C SER A 58 -12.48 7.67 1.93
N LYS A 59 -13.25 7.01 1.07
CA LYS A 59 -14.07 5.83 1.41
C LYS A 59 -14.95 6.00 2.66
N GLY A 60 -15.49 7.21 2.85
CA GLY A 60 -16.33 7.55 4.00
C GLY A 60 -15.58 7.72 5.33
N ILE A 61 -14.25 7.63 5.33
CA ILE A 61 -13.39 7.80 6.50
C ILE A 61 -12.84 9.23 6.52
N ASP A 62 -12.83 9.85 7.70
CA ASP A 62 -12.26 11.18 7.95
C ASP A 62 -10.84 11.06 8.53
N TYR A 63 -9.88 11.68 7.84
CA TYR A 63 -8.46 11.74 8.19
C TYR A 63 -8.05 13.16 8.63
N GLY A 64 -9.01 13.99 9.01
CA GLY A 64 -8.81 15.36 9.46
C GLY A 64 -8.71 16.34 8.30
N ALA A 65 -7.74 17.24 8.35
CA ALA A 65 -7.57 18.29 7.35
C ALA A 65 -6.11 18.61 7.08
N ILE A 66 -5.86 19.21 5.92
CA ILE A 66 -4.54 19.65 5.49
C ILE A 66 -4.61 21.09 5.02
N THR A 67 -3.61 21.90 5.35
CA THR A 67 -3.55 23.30 4.92
C THR A 67 -2.33 23.52 4.05
N ALA A 68 -2.52 23.92 2.80
CA ALA A 68 -1.45 24.33 1.92
C ALA A 68 -1.31 25.86 1.90
N THR A 69 -0.08 26.35 1.82
CA THR A 69 0.23 27.78 1.67
C THR A 69 0.55 28.12 0.21
N PRO A 70 0.48 29.40 -0.18
CA PRO A 70 0.87 29.83 -1.53
C PRO A 70 2.35 29.58 -1.88
N SER A 71 3.20 29.33 -0.88
CA SER A 71 4.61 28.98 -1.08
C SER A 71 4.83 27.50 -1.42
N GLY A 72 3.77 26.70 -1.49
CA GLY A 72 3.84 25.24 -1.68
C GLY A 72 4.13 24.46 -0.40
N THR A 73 4.22 25.13 0.75
CA THR A 73 4.37 24.45 2.05
C THR A 73 3.03 23.85 2.48
N VAL A 74 3.08 22.72 3.17
CA VAL A 74 1.89 22.01 3.64
C VAL A 74 1.97 21.79 5.15
N ASP A 75 0.96 22.28 5.86
CA ASP A 75 0.72 22.01 7.27
C ASP A 75 -0.16 20.78 7.43
N THR A 76 0.40 19.76 8.06
CA THR A 76 -0.23 18.45 8.35
C THR A 76 -0.63 18.29 9.81
N SER A 77 -0.61 19.35 10.63
CA SER A 77 -0.99 19.28 12.05
C SER A 77 -2.43 18.85 12.28
N GLY A 78 -3.30 19.05 11.28
CA GLY A 78 -4.69 18.60 11.28
C GLY A 78 -4.91 17.17 10.79
N VAL A 79 -3.87 16.44 10.37
CA VAL A 79 -3.96 15.06 9.88
C VAL A 79 -4.22 14.11 11.05
N GLN A 80 -5.14 13.16 10.86
CA GLN A 80 -5.56 12.18 11.87
C GLN A 80 -5.55 10.76 11.30
N GLY A 81 -5.20 9.78 12.13
CA GLY A 81 -5.26 8.36 11.77
C GLY A 81 -4.19 7.86 10.78
N VAL A 82 -3.43 8.76 10.16
CA VAL A 82 -2.28 8.46 9.29
C VAL A 82 -1.12 9.42 9.60
N ASN A 83 0.08 9.07 9.14
CA ASN A 83 1.25 9.92 9.26
C ASN A 83 1.17 11.12 8.28
N PRO A 84 2.00 12.16 8.48
CA PRO A 84 2.08 13.32 7.57
C PRO A 84 2.36 13.00 6.09
N ASP A 85 2.93 11.83 5.80
CA ASP A 85 3.14 11.34 4.42
C ASP A 85 1.85 10.87 3.71
N LEU A 86 0.74 10.84 4.45
CA LEU A 86 -0.60 10.43 4.02
C LEU A 86 -0.68 8.97 3.55
N ARG A 87 0.30 8.15 3.91
CA ARG A 87 0.34 6.72 3.56
C ARG A 87 -0.46 5.92 4.58
N VAL A 88 -1.51 5.25 4.10
CA VAL A 88 -2.21 4.23 4.90
C VAL A 88 -1.36 2.96 4.94
N ARG A 89 -1.15 2.44 6.15
CA ARG A 89 -0.29 1.27 6.41
C ARG A 89 -1.12 0.13 6.98
N PRO A 90 -1.55 -0.83 6.14
CA PRO A 90 -2.52 -1.85 6.55
C PRO A 90 -1.90 -3.01 7.32
N PHE A 91 -0.57 -3.09 7.38
CA PHE A 91 0.16 -4.23 7.97
C PHE A 91 0.94 -3.85 9.23
N PHE A 92 1.11 -4.85 10.10
CA PHE A 92 1.70 -4.79 11.43
C PHE A 92 0.89 -3.94 12.43
N ALA A 93 0.93 -4.30 13.71
CA ALA A 93 0.15 -3.60 14.75
C ALA A 93 0.68 -2.17 14.98
N GLU A 94 1.97 -1.96 14.71
CA GLU A 94 2.64 -0.66 14.77
C GLU A 94 2.43 0.16 13.49
N GLY A 95 1.74 -0.39 12.47
CA GLY A 95 1.43 0.29 11.23
C GLY A 95 2.68 0.69 10.45
N ARG A 96 3.57 -0.27 10.16
CA ARG A 96 4.83 -0.02 9.42
C ARG A 96 4.80 -0.44 7.96
N GLY A 97 4.14 -1.56 7.67
CA GLY A 97 4.23 -2.21 6.37
C GLY A 97 3.17 -1.69 5.41
N ILE A 98 3.59 -1.42 4.16
CA ILE A 98 2.69 -0.94 3.11
C ILE A 98 2.36 -1.99 2.07
N SER A 99 3.11 -3.10 2.00
CA SER A 99 2.91 -4.16 1.02
C SER A 99 3.09 -5.57 1.59
N VAL A 100 2.38 -6.54 1.00
CA VAL A 100 2.54 -7.98 1.22
C VAL A 100 3.93 -8.41 0.79
N ARG A 101 4.49 -7.83 -0.29
CA ARG A 101 5.84 -8.13 -0.76
C ARG A 101 6.89 -7.82 0.31
N GLU A 102 6.84 -6.63 0.89
CA GLU A 102 7.71 -6.21 2.01
C GLU A 102 7.54 -7.14 3.22
N PHE A 103 6.30 -7.53 3.55
CA PHE A 103 6.04 -8.51 4.59
C PHE A 103 6.68 -9.88 4.30
N VAL A 104 6.50 -10.42 3.09
CA VAL A 104 7.01 -11.75 2.70
C VAL A 104 8.53 -11.76 2.71
N VAL A 105 9.18 -10.79 2.08
CA VAL A 105 10.65 -10.69 2.05
C VAL A 105 11.21 -10.49 3.46
N GLY A 106 10.59 -9.59 4.24
CA GLY A 106 10.98 -9.35 5.62
C GLY A 106 10.84 -10.58 6.51
N ALA A 107 9.76 -11.35 6.37
CA ALA A 107 9.51 -12.56 7.16
C ALA A 107 10.46 -13.71 6.76
N LEU A 108 10.69 -13.92 5.46
CA LEU A 108 11.66 -14.90 4.97
C LEU A 108 13.04 -14.66 5.60
N HIS A 109 13.49 -13.41 5.65
CA HIS A 109 14.76 -13.09 6.27
C HIS A 109 14.73 -13.14 7.79
N LYS A 110 13.87 -12.33 8.43
CA LYS A 110 13.91 -12.09 9.89
C LYS A 110 13.44 -13.28 10.71
N GLU A 111 12.54 -14.11 10.17
CA GLU A 111 11.94 -15.24 10.89
C GLU A 111 12.47 -16.59 10.41
N MET A 112 12.86 -16.72 9.13
CA MET A 112 13.32 -17.98 8.56
C MET A 112 14.81 -18.00 8.21
N GLY A 113 15.49 -16.86 8.24
CA GLY A 113 16.91 -16.76 7.87
C GLY A 113 17.16 -17.10 6.40
N LEU A 114 16.24 -16.69 5.52
CA LEU A 114 16.33 -16.91 4.07
C LEU A 114 16.49 -15.58 3.33
N GLU A 115 17.54 -15.46 2.53
CA GLU A 115 17.87 -14.25 1.81
C GLU A 115 17.20 -14.26 0.43
N VAL A 116 16.46 -13.19 0.15
CA VAL A 116 15.76 -12.99 -1.13
C VAL A 116 16.46 -11.89 -1.91
N ASN A 117 16.80 -12.16 -3.17
CA ASN A 117 17.34 -11.15 -4.09
C ASN A 117 16.23 -10.27 -4.70
N ASP A 118 15.45 -9.54 -3.92
CA ASP A 118 14.28 -8.83 -4.43
C ASP A 118 14.63 -7.51 -5.16
N PRO A 119 14.59 -7.44 -6.51
CA PRO A 119 14.99 -6.22 -7.22
C PRO A 119 13.96 -5.10 -7.06
N ASP A 120 12.68 -5.42 -6.84
CA ASP A 120 11.62 -4.43 -6.74
C ASP A 120 11.75 -3.63 -5.45
N LEU A 121 11.93 -4.32 -4.31
CA LEU A 121 12.20 -3.68 -3.03
C LEU A 121 13.56 -2.97 -3.04
N ALA A 122 14.59 -3.53 -3.68
CA ALA A 122 15.90 -2.87 -3.77
C ALA A 122 15.81 -1.53 -4.52
N ASN A 123 15.16 -1.52 -5.68
CA ASN A 123 14.99 -0.32 -6.50
C ASN A 123 14.07 0.70 -5.82
N ALA A 124 12.97 0.24 -5.21
CA ALA A 124 12.07 1.12 -4.46
C ALA A 124 12.76 1.71 -3.22
N HIS A 125 13.50 0.92 -2.45
CA HIS A 125 14.30 1.42 -1.34
C HIS A 125 15.35 2.45 -1.78
N ALA A 126 15.92 2.30 -2.98
CA ALA A 126 16.82 3.27 -3.59
C ALA A 126 16.14 4.55 -4.11
N GLY A 127 14.83 4.72 -3.85
CA GLY A 127 14.06 5.93 -4.19
C GLY A 127 13.31 5.86 -5.53
N GLN A 128 13.33 4.72 -6.22
CA GLN A 128 12.62 4.58 -7.49
C GLN A 128 11.14 4.28 -7.28
N ARG A 129 10.33 4.63 -8.30
CA ARG A 129 8.94 4.17 -8.40
C ARG A 129 8.90 2.85 -9.16
N VAL A 130 8.58 1.78 -8.46
CA VAL A 130 8.50 0.41 -8.97
C VAL A 130 7.05 -0.06 -8.98
N VAL A 131 6.69 -0.87 -9.97
CA VAL A 131 5.40 -1.59 -10.00
C VAL A 131 5.72 -3.08 -9.94
N THR A 132 5.28 -3.76 -8.89
CA THR A 132 5.52 -5.20 -8.73
C THR A 132 4.75 -5.98 -9.79
N PRO A 133 5.13 -7.25 -10.07
CA PRO A 133 4.39 -8.11 -11.00
C PRO A 133 2.89 -8.25 -10.69
N SER A 134 2.52 -8.10 -9.41
CA SER A 134 1.13 -8.15 -8.97
C SER A 134 0.40 -6.80 -9.05
N GLY A 135 1.10 -5.75 -9.49
CA GLY A 135 0.54 -4.42 -9.74
C GLY A 135 0.62 -3.44 -8.57
N MET A 136 1.29 -3.80 -7.47
CA MET A 136 1.50 -2.90 -6.34
C MET A 136 2.51 -1.81 -6.72
N VAL A 137 2.20 -0.55 -6.40
CA VAL A 137 3.10 0.58 -6.65
C VAL A 137 3.91 0.87 -5.39
N LEU A 138 5.23 0.73 -5.49
CA LEU A 138 6.18 1.11 -4.45
C LEU A 138 6.92 2.36 -4.91
N ASP A 139 6.60 3.51 -4.32
CA ASP A 139 7.22 4.79 -4.68
C ASP A 139 8.23 5.22 -3.61
N GLY A 140 9.49 4.82 -3.79
CA GLY A 140 10.57 5.16 -2.86
C GLY A 140 10.84 6.65 -2.69
N SER A 141 10.33 7.49 -3.59
CA SER A 141 10.46 8.95 -3.45
C SER A 141 9.44 9.53 -2.46
N GLN A 142 8.38 8.77 -2.14
CA GLN A 142 7.29 9.21 -1.27
C GLN A 142 7.10 8.32 -0.03
N ASP A 143 7.49 7.06 -0.12
CA ASP A 143 7.26 6.02 0.87
C ASP A 143 8.58 5.49 1.43
N SER A 144 8.59 5.21 2.74
CA SER A 144 9.69 4.48 3.38
C SER A 144 9.50 2.99 3.10
N ILE A 145 10.39 2.41 2.31
CA ILE A 145 10.37 0.99 1.92
C ILE A 145 11.55 0.29 2.59
N ASP A 146 11.32 -0.85 3.27
CA ASP A 146 12.41 -1.67 3.79
C ASP A 146 13.21 -2.29 2.62
N ALA A 147 14.55 -2.24 2.72
CA ALA A 147 15.42 -2.93 1.77
C ALA A 147 15.29 -4.46 1.90
N PRO A 148 15.48 -5.22 0.82
CA PRO A 148 15.68 -6.66 0.92
C PRO A 148 16.99 -6.97 1.66
N PRO A 149 17.14 -8.20 2.20
CA PRO A 149 18.39 -8.60 2.84
C PRO A 149 19.57 -8.58 1.86
N ALA A 150 20.78 -8.38 2.40
CA ALA A 150 22.02 -8.65 1.68
C ALA A 150 22.15 -10.17 1.41
N PRO A 151 22.95 -10.60 0.42
CA PRO A 151 23.22 -12.02 0.22
C PRO A 151 23.95 -12.61 1.44
N ASP A 152 23.92 -13.93 1.59
CA ASP A 152 24.61 -14.62 2.66
C ASP A 152 26.10 -14.20 2.71
N PRO A 153 26.61 -13.78 3.88
CA PRO A 153 27.94 -13.17 3.98
C PRO A 153 29.11 -14.14 3.73
N ILE A 154 28.86 -15.46 3.76
CA ILE A 154 29.90 -16.48 3.56
C ILE A 154 29.96 -16.91 2.09
N SER A 155 28.82 -17.20 1.49
CA SER A 155 28.67 -17.70 0.13
C SER A 155 28.52 -16.60 -0.91
N GLY A 156 28.06 -15.41 -0.50
CA GLY A 156 27.69 -14.31 -1.39
C GLY A 156 26.48 -14.62 -2.29
N GLN A 157 25.69 -15.64 -1.95
CA GLN A 157 24.52 -16.07 -2.71
C GLN A 157 23.21 -15.69 -2.01
N TYR A 158 22.11 -15.81 -2.74
CA TYR A 158 20.75 -15.73 -2.23
C TYR A 158 20.10 -17.11 -2.29
N GLU A 159 19.29 -17.44 -1.29
CA GLU A 159 18.61 -18.73 -1.11
C GLU A 159 17.29 -18.77 -1.90
N ILE A 160 16.63 -17.62 -2.06
CA ILE A 160 15.28 -17.53 -2.60
C ILE A 160 15.26 -16.72 -3.89
N ASP A 161 14.77 -17.37 -4.95
CA ASP A 161 14.46 -16.73 -6.22
C ASP A 161 13.27 -15.76 -6.04
N PRO A 162 13.38 -14.50 -6.51
CA PRO A 162 12.29 -13.52 -6.48
C PRO A 162 10.97 -14.01 -7.08
N ALA A 163 10.99 -14.95 -8.04
CA ALA A 163 9.78 -15.55 -8.60
C ALA A 163 8.90 -16.24 -7.54
N ILE A 164 9.49 -16.74 -6.45
CA ILE A 164 8.72 -17.28 -5.31
C ILE A 164 7.97 -16.15 -4.60
N VAL A 165 8.60 -14.99 -4.43
CA VAL A 165 7.96 -13.81 -3.84
C VAL A 165 6.86 -13.28 -4.76
N ASP A 166 7.09 -13.23 -6.06
CA ASP A 166 6.08 -12.84 -7.04
C ASP A 166 4.85 -13.76 -6.95
N HIS A 167 5.08 -15.07 -6.82
CA HIS A 167 4.01 -16.05 -6.68
C HIS A 167 3.25 -15.87 -5.35
N LEU A 168 3.94 -15.67 -4.24
CA LEU A 168 3.32 -15.46 -2.92
C LEU A 168 2.53 -14.15 -2.87
N GLU A 169 3.10 -13.07 -3.40
CA GLU A 169 2.44 -11.77 -3.53
C GLU A 169 1.17 -11.91 -4.37
N PHE A 170 1.28 -12.50 -5.56
CA PHE A 170 0.13 -12.73 -6.44
C PHE A 170 -0.93 -13.59 -5.75
N TYR A 171 -0.52 -14.69 -5.12
CA TYR A 171 -1.44 -15.59 -4.43
C TYR A 171 -2.17 -14.87 -3.30
N LEU A 172 -1.46 -14.18 -2.41
CA LEU A 172 -2.06 -13.47 -1.27
C LEU A 172 -2.92 -12.26 -1.71
N LEU A 173 -2.60 -11.63 -2.84
CA LEU A 173 -3.41 -10.58 -3.44
C LEU A 173 -4.70 -11.11 -4.10
N ASN A 174 -4.64 -12.31 -4.67
CA ASN A 174 -5.70 -12.87 -5.49
C ASN A 174 -6.46 -14.03 -4.83
N TYR A 175 -6.11 -14.43 -3.61
CA TYR A 175 -6.72 -15.56 -2.89
C TYR A 175 -8.25 -15.44 -2.72
N PHE A 176 -8.84 -14.26 -2.96
CA PHE A 176 -10.29 -14.06 -3.11
C PHE A 176 -10.74 -13.12 -4.24
N LYS A 177 -9.87 -12.76 -5.18
CA LYS A 177 -10.38 -12.03 -6.35
C LYS A 177 -11.19 -13.01 -7.19
N PRO A 178 -12.45 -12.73 -7.55
CA PRO A 178 -13.07 -13.44 -8.65
C PRO A 178 -12.14 -13.24 -9.85
N GLY A 179 -11.63 -14.34 -10.41
CA GLY A 179 -10.75 -14.26 -11.57
C GLY A 179 -11.42 -13.43 -12.65
N LEU A 180 -10.72 -12.42 -13.16
CA LEU A 180 -11.20 -11.71 -14.33
C LEU A 180 -11.12 -12.69 -15.50
N GLY A 181 -12.28 -13.18 -15.96
CA GLY A 181 -12.37 -13.91 -17.22
C GLY A 181 -11.85 -13.06 -18.39
N GLN A 182 -11.81 -13.65 -19.59
CA GLN A 182 -11.33 -13.00 -20.80
C GLN A 182 -11.91 -11.58 -20.97
N GLN A 183 -11.02 -10.58 -21.07
CA GLN A 183 -11.43 -9.21 -21.33
C GLN A 183 -11.64 -9.01 -22.83
N ASN A 184 -12.83 -8.56 -23.21
CA ASN A 184 -13.21 -8.30 -24.59
C ASN A 184 -13.97 -6.96 -24.70
N ALA A 185 -14.35 -6.57 -25.91
CA ALA A 185 -15.06 -5.30 -26.13
C ALA A 185 -16.34 -5.17 -25.28
N THR A 186 -17.04 -6.28 -25.03
CA THR A 186 -18.24 -6.31 -24.19
C THR A 186 -17.91 -6.10 -22.72
N THR A 187 -16.85 -6.72 -22.18
CA THR A 187 -16.44 -6.51 -20.77
C THR A 187 -15.94 -5.08 -20.54
N GLN A 188 -15.25 -4.49 -21.52
CA GLN A 188 -14.80 -3.10 -21.47
C GLN A 188 -15.99 -2.13 -21.47
N LEU A 189 -16.96 -2.33 -22.36
CA LEU A 189 -18.19 -1.52 -22.38
C LEU A 189 -18.98 -1.65 -21.06
N GLY A 190 -19.07 -2.87 -20.51
CA GLY A 190 -19.68 -3.11 -19.21
C GLY A 190 -18.99 -2.36 -18.08
N ARG A 191 -17.65 -2.37 -18.03
CA ARG A 191 -16.86 -1.63 -17.05
C ARG A 191 -17.03 -0.12 -17.19
N GLN A 192 -17.07 0.41 -18.41
CA GLN A 192 -17.35 1.83 -18.67
C GLN A 192 -18.74 2.22 -18.14
N ARG A 193 -19.77 1.40 -18.40
CA ARG A 193 -21.11 1.65 -17.87
C ARG A 193 -21.16 1.58 -16.34
N PHE A 194 -20.54 0.56 -15.75
CA PHE A 194 -20.44 0.38 -14.30
C PHE A 194 -19.84 1.61 -13.61
N ASN A 195 -18.78 2.17 -14.18
CA ASN A 195 -18.17 3.41 -13.70
C ASN A 195 -19.08 4.63 -13.91
N SER A 196 -19.74 4.73 -15.08
CA SER A 196 -20.60 5.88 -15.41
C SER A 196 -21.82 6.04 -14.51
N ILE A 197 -22.33 4.93 -13.96
CA ILE A 197 -23.48 4.92 -13.04
C ILE A 197 -23.04 5.01 -11.56
N GLY A 198 -21.75 5.17 -11.30
CA GLY A 198 -21.21 5.32 -9.95
C GLY A 198 -21.18 4.01 -9.14
N CYS A 199 -21.30 2.83 -9.75
CA CYS A 199 -21.21 1.59 -8.98
C CYS A 199 -19.82 1.34 -8.35
N ASN A 200 -18.80 2.08 -8.80
CA ASN A 200 -17.45 2.07 -8.23
C ASN A 200 -17.24 3.18 -7.18
N SER A 201 -18.25 3.97 -6.82
CA SER A 201 -18.08 5.13 -5.92
C SER A 201 -18.24 4.80 -4.43
N CYS A 202 -18.27 3.52 -4.07
CA CYS A 202 -18.38 3.04 -2.70
C CYS A 202 -17.01 2.84 -2.05
#